data_AF-A0AAU0NWK1-F1
#
_entry.id   AF-A0AAU0NWK1-F1
#
_cell.length_a   1.000
_cell.length_b   1.000
_cell.length_c   1.000
_cell.angle_alpha   90.00
_cell.angle_beta   90.00
_cell.angle_gamma   90.00
#
_symmetry.space_group_name_H-M   'P 1'
#
loop_
_entity.id
_entity.type
_entity.pdbx_description
1 polymer ?
#
loop_
_entity_poly.entity_id
_entity_poly.type
_entity_poly.pdbx_seq_one_letter_code
_entity_poly.pdbx_strand_id
1 'polypeptide(L)'
;MPFKGETSVAIDSVTTIPDDTTGGGTTTGGATVPTPPTPITPDGTTKTPGVTIGSDCRVTWTFTTAINDSDATVTNFKVVNKTTSVAVPGNVTIDTTKKIVTFVPTSIAKGVTYTATALAIRSSGATTADTTAISVDFTTV
;
A
#
# COMPACT_ATOMS: atom_id res chain seq x y z
N MET A 1 -32.73 5.40 -48.05
CA MET A 1 -31.93 4.31 -47.45
C MET A 1 -30.58 4.88 -47.05
N PRO A 2 -30.11 4.74 -45.78
CA PRO A 2 -28.78 5.16 -45.37
C PRO A 2 -27.79 3.98 -45.32
N PHE A 3 -26.52 4.23 -45.62
CA PHE A 3 -25.34 3.47 -45.16
C PHE A 3 -24.21 4.51 -44.95
N LYS A 4 -23.78 4.79 -43.71
CA LYS A 4 -22.77 4.08 -42.89
C LYS A 4 -21.37 4.33 -43.46
N GLY A 5 -20.42 5.02 -42.82
CA GLY A 5 -20.30 5.64 -41.50
C GLY A 5 -18.79 5.83 -41.26
N GLU A 6 -18.35 7.05 -40.95
CA GLU A 6 -17.18 7.40 -40.11
C GLU A 6 -16.99 8.93 -40.24
N THR A 7 -17.54 9.69 -39.30
CA THR A 7 -17.15 11.08 -39.11
C THR A 7 -15.88 11.05 -38.25
N SER A 8 -14.79 11.63 -38.77
CA SER A 8 -13.54 11.80 -38.05
C SER A 8 -13.83 12.38 -36.66
N VAL A 9 -13.45 11.65 -35.61
CA VAL A 9 -13.51 12.17 -34.25
C VAL A 9 -12.43 13.24 -34.15
N ALA A 10 -12.86 14.51 -34.22
CA ALA A 10 -12.04 15.60 -33.75
C ALA A 10 -11.83 15.38 -32.25
N ILE A 11 -10.61 15.03 -31.86
CA ILE A 11 -10.18 15.17 -30.47
C ILE A 11 -10.10 16.68 -30.21
N ASP A 12 -11.20 17.25 -29.73
CA ASP A 12 -11.17 18.53 -29.04
C ASP A 12 -10.22 18.36 -27.87
N SER A 13 -9.06 19.01 -27.96
CA SER A 13 -8.13 19.16 -26.86
C SER A 13 -8.81 19.94 -25.74
N VAL A 14 -9.57 19.27 -24.87
CA VAL A 14 -10.04 19.86 -23.63
C VAL A 14 -8.86 19.92 -22.66
N THR A 15 -8.07 20.98 -22.82
CA THR A 15 -7.27 21.53 -21.74
C THR A 15 -8.23 22.13 -20.73
N THR A 16 -8.63 21.36 -19.73
CA THR A 16 -9.07 21.86 -18.42
C THR A 16 -8.91 20.74 -17.41
N ILE A 17 -7.90 20.85 -16.57
CA ILE A 17 -7.81 20.11 -15.31
C ILE A 17 -8.84 20.79 -14.40
N PRO A 18 -9.90 20.11 -13.93
CA PRO A 18 -10.78 20.72 -12.93
C PRO A 18 -10.02 20.75 -11.60
N ASP A 19 -9.58 21.94 -11.21
CA ASP A 19 -9.38 22.29 -9.80
C ASP A 19 -10.79 22.38 -9.19
N ASP A 20 -11.27 21.28 -8.59
CA ASP A 20 -12.54 21.29 -7.87
C ASP A 20 -12.29 21.62 -6.40
N THR A 21 -12.22 22.92 -6.11
CA THR A 21 -12.42 23.44 -4.77
C THR A 21 -13.89 23.76 -4.50
N THR A 22 -14.53 22.82 -3.81
CA THR A 22 -15.56 23.01 -2.75
C THR A 22 -17.04 23.19 -3.17
N GLY A 23 -17.88 22.20 -2.85
CA GLY A 23 -19.30 22.46 -2.52
C GLY A 23 -20.29 21.28 -2.52
N GLY A 24 -20.52 20.66 -1.35
CA GLY A 24 -21.89 20.34 -0.89
C GLY A 24 -22.57 19.00 -1.26
N GLY A 25 -22.42 18.00 -0.40
CA GLY A 25 -23.55 17.27 0.21
C GLY A 25 -24.26 16.14 -0.56
N THR A 26 -23.77 14.91 -0.41
CA THR A 26 -24.60 13.69 -0.28
C THR A 26 -23.80 12.68 0.57
N THR A 27 -24.40 12.16 1.64
CA THR A 27 -23.77 11.24 2.59
C THR A 27 -23.47 9.89 1.94
N THR A 28 -22.20 9.57 1.67
CA THR A 28 -21.71 8.19 1.57
C THR A 28 -20.20 8.24 1.82
N GLY A 29 -19.70 7.47 2.79
CA GLY A 29 -18.36 7.62 3.37
C GLY A 29 -17.26 7.96 2.38
N GLY A 30 -16.68 9.15 2.52
CA GLY A 30 -15.53 9.56 1.70
C GLY A 30 -14.45 8.48 1.80
N ALA A 31 -13.92 8.07 0.64
CA ALA A 31 -12.89 7.05 0.56
C ALA A 31 -11.80 7.34 1.60
N THR A 32 -11.44 6.34 2.40
CA THR A 32 -10.33 6.46 3.34
C THR A 32 -9.04 6.48 2.54
N VAL A 33 -8.43 7.65 2.40
CA VAL A 33 -7.17 7.82 1.66
C VAL A 33 -6.04 7.97 2.67
N PRO A 34 -4.91 7.26 2.55
CA PRO A 34 -3.77 7.53 3.40
C PRO A 34 -3.05 8.78 2.92
N THR A 35 -2.52 9.56 3.86
CA THR A 35 -1.38 10.45 3.71
C THR A 35 -0.13 9.57 3.83
N PRO A 36 0.47 9.13 2.72
CA PRO A 36 1.61 8.25 2.77
C PRO A 36 2.82 9.00 3.35
N PRO A 37 3.65 8.33 4.16
CA PRO A 37 4.96 8.82 4.54
C PRO A 37 5.86 8.87 3.31
N THR A 38 7.00 9.55 3.42
CA THR A 38 8.07 9.46 2.41
C THR A 38 8.38 7.98 2.15
N PRO A 39 8.30 7.50 0.90
CA PRO A 39 8.62 6.12 0.59
C PRO A 39 10.02 5.77 1.07
N ILE A 40 10.16 4.60 1.69
CA ILE A 40 11.45 4.09 2.10
C ILE A 40 11.93 3.16 1.00
N THR A 41 13.13 3.39 0.48
CA THR A 41 13.74 2.53 -0.53
C THR A 41 14.37 1.30 0.11
N PRO A 42 14.33 0.12 -0.54
CA PRO A 42 14.97 -1.07 -0.02
C PRO A 42 16.50 -0.93 0.02
N ASP A 43 17.13 -1.42 1.10
CA ASP A 43 18.57 -1.47 1.25
C ASP A 43 19.03 -2.94 1.28
N GLY A 44 19.79 -3.35 0.26
CA GLY A 44 20.31 -4.70 0.14
C GLY A 44 21.49 -5.01 1.07
N THR A 45 22.18 -4.00 1.59
CA THR A 45 23.32 -4.16 2.50
C THR A 45 22.83 -4.54 3.89
N THR A 46 21.82 -3.82 4.38
CA THR A 46 21.17 -4.09 5.68
C THR A 46 19.98 -5.04 5.56
N LYS A 47 19.62 -5.44 4.34
CA LYS A 47 18.42 -6.24 4.04
C LYS A 47 17.16 -5.62 4.62
N THR A 48 17.10 -4.29 4.64
CA THR A 48 15.93 -3.53 5.09
C THR A 48 14.94 -3.42 3.93
N PRO A 49 13.68 -3.82 4.10
CA PRO A 49 12.70 -3.65 3.05
C PRO A 49 12.36 -2.17 2.84
N GLY A 50 12.11 -1.81 1.59
CA GLY A 50 11.45 -0.56 1.26
C GLY A 50 9.96 -0.64 1.61
N VAL A 51 9.34 0.50 1.93
CA VAL A 51 7.93 0.57 2.34
C VAL A 51 7.21 1.62 1.52
N THR A 52 6.05 1.27 0.99
CA THR A 52 5.15 2.19 0.28
C THR A 52 3.72 1.95 0.74
N ILE A 53 2.98 3.04 0.97
CA ILE A 53 1.55 3.01 1.26
C ILE A 53 0.79 3.55 0.05
N GLY A 54 -0.03 2.71 -0.57
CA GLY A 54 -0.85 3.07 -1.73
C GLY A 54 -2.11 3.84 -1.33
N SER A 55 -2.73 4.55 -2.28
CA SER A 55 -3.94 5.36 -2.04
C SER A 55 -5.15 4.55 -1.52
N ASP A 56 -5.12 3.23 -1.68
CA ASP A 56 -6.11 2.27 -1.18
C ASP A 56 -5.74 1.69 0.19
N CYS A 57 -4.85 2.36 0.94
CA CYS A 57 -4.34 1.95 2.25
C CYS A 57 -3.58 0.62 2.27
N ARG A 58 -3.25 0.04 1.10
CA ARG A 58 -2.38 -1.13 1.02
C ARG A 58 -0.96 -0.74 1.39
N VAL A 59 -0.33 -1.59 2.19
CA VAL A 59 1.08 -1.44 2.56
C VAL A 59 1.88 -2.45 1.79
N THR A 60 2.90 -1.97 1.07
CA THR A 60 3.79 -2.81 0.29
C THR A 60 5.20 -2.73 0.84
N TRP A 61 5.75 -3.88 1.23
CA TRP A 61 7.16 -4.05 1.57
C TRP A 61 7.90 -4.67 0.39
N THR A 62 8.96 -3.99 -0.06
CA THR A 62 9.79 -4.44 -1.19
C THR A 62 11.16 -4.86 -0.68
N PHE A 63 11.60 -6.05 -1.01
CA PHE A 63 12.90 -6.60 -0.64
C PHE A 63 13.82 -6.66 -1.87
N THR A 64 15.13 -6.47 -1.67
CA THR A 64 16.12 -6.60 -2.76
C THR A 64 16.31 -8.05 -3.19
N THR A 65 16.17 -8.99 -2.25
CA THR A 65 16.29 -10.44 -2.45
C THR A 65 15.00 -11.15 -2.09
N ALA A 66 14.82 -12.36 -2.63
CA ALA A 66 13.67 -13.20 -2.30
C ALA A 66 13.65 -13.56 -0.80
N ILE A 67 12.46 -13.58 -0.20
CA ILE A 67 12.23 -14.00 1.18
C ILE A 67 11.64 -15.40 1.26
N ASN A 68 11.62 -15.96 2.46
CA ASN A 68 10.89 -17.19 2.75
C ASN A 68 9.37 -16.91 2.73
N ASP A 69 8.62 -17.62 1.90
CA ASP A 69 7.17 -17.46 1.75
C ASP A 69 6.40 -17.78 3.04
N SER A 70 6.89 -18.73 3.83
CA SER A 70 6.30 -19.04 5.15
C SER A 70 6.39 -17.87 6.14
N ASP A 71 7.25 -16.88 5.91
CA ASP A 71 7.34 -15.68 6.75
C ASP A 71 6.41 -14.55 6.28
N ALA A 72 5.79 -14.65 5.10
CA ALA A 72 4.83 -13.67 4.58
C ALA A 72 3.45 -13.82 5.25
N THR A 73 3.39 -13.50 6.54
CA THR A 73 2.19 -13.66 7.38
C THR A 73 1.81 -12.36 8.08
N VAL A 74 0.56 -12.26 8.54
CA VAL A 74 0.06 -11.14 9.35
C VAL A 74 0.77 -10.99 10.70
N THR A 75 1.53 -11.99 11.14
CA THR A 75 2.36 -11.91 12.36
C THR A 75 3.60 -11.05 12.11
N ASN A 76 4.23 -11.23 10.94
CA ASN A 76 5.46 -10.55 10.56
C ASN A 76 5.20 -9.23 9.85
N PHE A 77 4.13 -9.15 9.06
CA PHE A 77 3.73 -7.97 8.28
C PHE A 77 2.36 -7.51 8.74
N LYS A 78 2.34 -6.47 9.57
CA LYS A 78 1.12 -6.02 10.24
C LYS A 78 0.98 -4.52 10.21
N VAL A 79 -0.26 -4.08 10.33
CA VAL A 79 -0.60 -2.69 10.55
C VAL A 79 -1.30 -2.60 11.90
N VAL A 80 -0.88 -1.67 12.75
CA VAL A 80 -1.50 -1.45 14.06
C VAL A 80 -1.97 0.00 14.18
N ASN A 81 -3.10 0.23 14.85
CA ASN A 81 -3.51 1.57 15.22
C ASN A 81 -2.50 2.13 16.22
N LYS A 82 -1.90 3.29 15.92
CA LYS A 82 -0.82 3.86 16.72
C LYS A 82 -1.27 4.28 18.13
N THR A 83 -2.54 4.66 18.27
CA THR A 83 -3.10 5.13 19.55
C THR A 83 -3.60 3.98 20.42
N THR A 84 -4.33 3.02 19.82
CA THR A 84 -4.93 1.91 20.58
C THR A 84 -4.09 0.64 20.62
N SER A 85 -3.01 0.58 19.83
CA SER A 85 -2.19 -0.63 19.59
C SER A 85 -2.98 -1.84 19.05
N VAL A 86 -4.22 -1.64 18.60
CA VAL A 86 -5.06 -2.69 18.04
C VAL A 86 -4.59 -3.02 16.62
N ALA A 87 -4.39 -4.31 16.34
CA ALA A 87 -4.05 -4.77 15.00
C ALA A 87 -5.20 -4.53 14.03
N VAL A 88 -4.86 -3.95 12.88
CA VAL A 88 -5.78 -3.79 11.75
C VAL A 88 -5.99 -5.18 11.13
N PRO A 89 -7.24 -5.66 10.98
CA PRO A 89 -7.50 -6.89 10.29
C PRO A 89 -7.16 -6.72 8.80
N GLY A 90 -6.57 -7.77 8.20
CA GLY A 90 -6.14 -7.73 6.81
C GLY A 90 -5.58 -9.06 6.34
N ASN A 91 -5.26 -9.13 5.05
CA ASN A 91 -4.58 -10.26 4.45
C ASN A 91 -3.17 -9.86 4.00
N VAL A 92 -2.24 -10.80 4.08
CA VAL A 92 -0.88 -10.65 3.54
C VAL A 92 -0.76 -11.53 2.32
N THR A 93 -0.23 -10.97 1.24
CA THR A 93 0.11 -11.69 0.01
C THR A 93 1.56 -11.46 -0.32
N ILE A 94 2.19 -12.45 -0.94
CA ILE A 94 3.53 -12.35 -1.49
C ILE A 94 3.48 -12.54 -3.01
N ASP A 95 4.28 -11.79 -3.74
CA ASP A 95 4.39 -11.95 -5.19
C ASP A 95 5.14 -13.25 -5.57
N THR A 96 5.10 -13.58 -6.86
CA THR A 96 5.71 -14.81 -7.38
C THR A 96 7.23 -14.81 -7.29
N THR A 97 7.88 -13.63 -7.34
CA THR A 97 9.33 -13.50 -7.18
C THR A 97 9.77 -13.52 -5.72
N LYS A 98 8.81 -13.53 -4.78
CA LYS A 98 9.01 -13.51 -3.34
C LYS A 98 9.79 -12.29 -2.84
N LYS A 99 9.66 -11.15 -3.53
CA LYS A 99 10.33 -9.89 -3.19
C LYS A 99 9.36 -8.81 -2.73
N ILE A 100 8.07 -8.98 -2.99
CA ILE A 100 7.05 -7.98 -2.70
C ILE A 100 6.02 -8.62 -1.79
N VAL A 101 5.88 -8.06 -0.60
CA VAL A 101 4.83 -8.44 0.36
C VAL A 101 3.83 -7.31 0.44
N THR A 102 2.55 -7.62 0.29
CA THR A 102 1.47 -6.64 0.36
C THR A 102 0.52 -7.01 1.49
N PHE A 103 0.32 -6.09 2.42
CA PHE A 103 -0.76 -6.14 3.39
C PHE A 103 -1.95 -5.35 2.86
N VAL A 104 -3.11 -6.01 2.83
CA VAL A 104 -4.37 -5.46 2.36
C VAL A 104 -5.29 -5.36 3.59
N PRO A 105 -5.52 -4.16 4.12
CA PRO A 105 -6.45 -3.99 5.24
C PRO A 105 -7.87 -4.33 4.80
N THR A 106 -8.62 -5.04 5.65
CA THR A 106 -10.07 -5.29 5.43
C THR A 106 -10.94 -4.24 6.12
N SER A 107 -10.40 -3.53 7.11
CA SER A 107 -11.09 -2.44 7.81
C SER A 107 -10.09 -1.41 8.30
N ILE A 108 -10.18 -0.19 7.77
CA ILE A 108 -9.33 0.94 8.17
C ILE A 108 -10.19 2.19 8.32
N ALA A 109 -10.04 2.89 9.45
CA ALA A 109 -10.84 4.05 9.79
C ALA A 109 -10.15 5.32 9.30
N LYS A 110 -10.96 6.27 8.83
CA LYS A 110 -10.54 7.60 8.38
C LYS A 110 -10.10 8.49 9.55
N GLY A 111 -9.10 9.35 9.34
CA GLY A 111 -8.61 10.29 10.37
C GLY A 111 -7.72 9.64 11.43
N VAL A 112 -7.28 8.39 11.20
CA VAL A 112 -6.52 7.60 12.18
C VAL A 112 -5.09 7.39 11.69
N THR A 113 -4.15 7.47 12.64
CA THR A 113 -2.74 7.13 12.41
C THR A 113 -2.47 5.68 12.73
N TYR A 114 -1.82 5.00 11.80
CA TYR A 114 -1.44 3.61 11.85
C TYR A 114 0.07 3.46 11.72
N THR A 115 0.61 2.37 12.26
CA THR A 115 2.00 1.96 12.12
C THR A 115 2.04 0.66 11.34
N ALA A 116 2.63 0.69 10.15
CA ALA A 116 2.97 -0.47 9.35
C ALA A 116 4.31 -1.04 9.84
N THR A 117 4.32 -2.31 10.26
CA THR A 117 5.51 -2.99 10.77
C THR A 117 5.81 -4.23 9.94
N ALA A 118 7.06 -4.35 9.51
CA ALA A 118 7.66 -5.61 9.09
C ALA A 118 8.70 -6.04 10.12
N LEU A 119 8.53 -7.23 10.70
CA LEU A 119 9.51 -7.85 11.58
C LEU A 119 10.72 -8.36 10.79
N ALA A 120 11.80 -8.68 11.49
CA ALA A 120 12.91 -9.42 10.91
C ALA A 120 12.44 -10.82 10.52
N ILE A 121 12.70 -11.20 9.26
CA ILE A 121 12.28 -12.47 8.66
C ILE A 121 13.46 -13.12 7.94
N ARG A 122 13.24 -14.33 7.40
CA ARG A 122 14.27 -15.06 6.66
C ARG A 122 14.22 -14.67 5.18
N SER A 123 15.40 -14.41 4.63
CA SER A 123 15.65 -14.47 3.20
C SER A 123 15.43 -15.91 2.70
N SER A 124 15.16 -16.08 1.41
CA SER A 124 15.02 -17.40 0.80
C SER A 124 16.27 -18.25 1.04
N GLY A 125 16.09 -19.44 1.61
CA GLY A 125 17.19 -20.37 1.96
C GLY A 125 17.88 -20.08 3.31
N ALA A 126 17.54 -18.99 4.01
CA ALA A 126 18.05 -18.74 5.36
C ALA A 126 17.32 -19.60 6.39
N THR A 127 18.06 -20.03 7.42
CA THR A 127 17.51 -20.83 8.54
C THR A 127 17.03 -19.95 9.70
N THR A 128 17.58 -18.74 9.83
CA THR A 128 17.26 -17.74 10.86
C THR A 128 16.97 -16.39 10.23
N ALA A 129 16.17 -15.56 10.92
CA ALA A 129 15.85 -14.22 10.44
C ALA A 129 17.11 -13.38 10.21
N ASP A 130 17.21 -12.76 9.04
CA ASP A 130 18.38 -12.02 8.58
C ASP A 130 18.03 -10.71 7.85
N THR A 131 16.73 -10.39 7.70
CA THR A 131 16.30 -9.05 7.29
C THR A 131 16.26 -8.09 8.48
N THR A 132 16.34 -6.80 8.20
CA THR A 132 16.16 -5.77 9.23
C THR A 132 14.67 -5.43 9.37
N ALA A 133 14.19 -5.37 10.61
CA ALA A 133 12.82 -4.96 10.92
C ALA A 133 12.62 -3.46 10.64
N ILE A 134 11.43 -3.07 10.21
CA ILE A 134 11.08 -1.67 9.96
C ILE A 134 9.65 -1.37 10.40
N SER A 135 9.45 -0.14 10.91
CA SER A 135 8.14 0.39 11.25
C SER A 135 7.97 1.78 10.64
N VAL A 136 6.82 2.03 10.02
CA VAL A 136 6.52 3.29 9.34
C VAL A 136 5.11 3.74 9.70
N ASP A 137 4.97 5.01 10.08
CA ASP A 137 3.68 5.59 10.40
C ASP A 137 3.01 6.19 9.17
N PHE A 138 1.69 6.07 9.07
CA PHE A 138 0.87 6.74 8.06
C PHE A 138 -0.47 7.13 8.66
N THR A 139 -1.05 8.22 8.19
CA THR A 139 -2.34 8.73 8.66
C THR A 139 -3.36 8.64 7.55
N THR A 140 -4.61 8.30 7.86
CA THR A 140 -5.70 8.33 6.89
C THR A 140 -6.46 9.65 6.96
N VAL A 141 -6.90 10.18 5.82
CA VAL A 141 -7.57 11.48 5.64
C VAL A 141 -8.87 11.38 4.88
#